data_AF-A0A940IQP0-F1
#
_entry.id   AF-A0A940IQP0-F1
#
_cell.length_a   1.000
_cell.length_b   1.000
_cell.length_c   1.000
_cell.angle_alpha   90.00
_cell.angle_beta   90.00
_cell.angle_gamma   90.00
#
_symmetry.space_group_name_H-M   'P 1'
#
loop_
_entity.id
_entity.type
_entity.pdbx_description
1 polymer ?
#
loop_
_entity_poly.entity_id
_entity_poly.type
_entity_poly.pdbx_seq_one_letter_code
_entity_poly.pdbx_strand_id
1 'polypeptide(L)' 'MGQVQPLFASASTAAKLLDMKQSEFQRLVDSGCLPRGREIAPGMVRWPVDDLRKIVSGEAVDGGIDW' A
#
# COMPACT_ATOMS: atom_id res chain seq x y z
N MET A 1 21.33 9.49 -12.51
CA MET A 1 21.19 8.10 -12.06
C MET A 1 19.70 7.82 -11.96
N GLY A 2 19.17 6.82 -12.67
CA GLY A 2 17.76 6.47 -12.56
C GLY A 2 17.47 5.84 -11.20
N GLN A 3 16.54 6.40 -10.43
CA GLN A 3 16.05 5.75 -9.22
C GLN A 3 15.23 4.52 -9.63
N VAL A 4 15.62 3.35 -9.12
CA VAL A 4 14.81 2.14 -9.26
C VAL A 4 13.51 2.37 -8.50
N GLN A 5 12.37 2.33 -9.20
CA GLN A 5 11.06 2.33 -8.55
C GLN A 5 10.74 0.90 -8.10
N PRO A 6 10.54 0.66 -6.79
CA PRO A 6 10.20 -0.67 -6.32
C PRO A 6 8.80 -1.08 -6.79
N LEU A 7 8.62 -2.35 -7.18
CA LEU A 7 7.29 -2.91 -7.48
C LEU A 7 6.46 -3.12 -6.21
N PHE A 8 7.14 -3.39 -5.09
CA PHE A 8 6.55 -3.66 -3.80
C PHE A 8 7.09 -2.71 -2.74
N ALA A 9 6.18 -2.08 -2.01
CA ALA A 9 6.48 -1.22 -0.86
C ALA A 9 6.41 -2.02 0.45
N SER A 10 7.36 -1.73 1.35
CA SER A 10 7.18 -2.03 2.78
C SER A 10 6.10 -1.13 3.38
N ALA A 11 5.60 -1.45 4.57
CA ALA A 11 4.67 -0.56 5.28
C ALA A 11 5.26 0.86 5.48
N SER A 12 6.55 0.96 5.78
CA SER A 12 7.24 2.25 5.91
C SER A 12 7.31 3.00 4.58
N THR A 13 7.61 2.32 3.48
CA THR A 13 7.64 2.91 2.14
C THR A 13 6.25 3.35 1.69
N ALA A 14 5.23 2.52 1.93
CA ALA A 14 3.84 2.82 1.60
C ALA A 14 3.34 4.05 2.35
N ALA A 15 3.64 4.14 3.65
CA ALA A 15 3.33 5.31 4.46
C ALA A 15 4.00 6.59 3.92
N LYS A 16 5.28 6.51 3.52
CA LYS A 16 5.98 7.65 2.90
C LYS A 16 5.38 8.07 1.56
N LEU A 17 4.94 7.11 0.74
CA LEU A 17 4.26 7.42 -0.54
C LEU A 17 2.95 8.17 -0.33
N LEU A 18 2.27 7.92 0.80
CA LEU A 18 1.02 8.59 1.19
C LEU A 18 1.25 9.75 2.17
N ASP A 19 2.50 10.20 2.32
CA ASP A 19 2.91 11.32 3.19
C ASP A 19 2.43 11.21 4.66
N MET A 20 2.54 10.02 5.26
CA MET A 20 2.14 9.76 6.65
C MET A 20 3.13 8.89 7.42
N LYS A 21 2.97 8.80 8.75
CA LYS A 21 3.79 7.90 9.58
C LYS A 21 3.38 6.45 9.35
N GLN A 22 4.36 5.54 9.49
CA GLN A 22 4.10 4.09 9.37
C GLN A 22 3.00 3.60 10.31
N SER A 23 2.92 4.11 11.54
CA SER A 23 1.90 3.74 12.51
C SER A 23 0.49 4.20 12.11
N GLU A 24 0.37 5.35 11.44
CA GLU A 24 -0.90 5.85 10.91
C GLU A 24 -1.36 4.98 9.74
N PHE A 25 -0.44 4.66 8.82
CA PHE A 25 -0.69 3.73 7.74
C PHE A 25 -1.17 2.36 8.26
N GLN A 26 -0.48 1.80 9.26
CA GLN A 26 -0.86 0.52 9.86
C GLN A 26 -2.27 0.57 10.47
N ARG A 27 -2.59 1.64 11.21
CA ARG A 27 -3.92 1.83 11.79
C ARG A 27 -5.02 1.89 10.73
N LEU A 28 -4.78 2.57 9.62
CA LEU A 28 -5.74 2.66 8.52
C LEU A 28 -5.92 1.32 7.80
N VAL A 29 -4.88 0.50 7.71
CA VAL A 29 -4.98 -0.87 7.20
C VAL A 29 -5.79 -1.74 8.17
N ASP A 30 -5.51 -1.64 9.47
CA ASP A 30 -6.21 -2.41 10.51
C ASP A 30 -7.69 -2.02 10.61
N SER A 31 -8.02 -0.73 10.40
CA SER A 31 -9.40 -0.24 10.37
C SER A 31 -10.13 -0.48 9.05
N GLY A 32 -9.46 -1.06 8.05
CA GLY A 32 -10.04 -1.34 6.73
C GLY A 32 -10.20 -0.12 5.82
N CYS A 33 -9.64 1.04 6.19
CA CYS A 33 -9.63 2.22 5.35
C CYS A 33 -8.59 2.12 4.21
N LEU A 34 -7.50 1.38 4.44
CA LEU A 34 -6.50 1.04 3.44
C LEU A 34 -6.46 -0.48 3.22
N PRO A 35 -6.10 -0.94 2.02
CA PRO A 35 -6.02 -2.36 1.73
C PRO A 35 -4.91 -3.04 2.53
N ARG A 36 -5.15 -4.30 2.88
CA ARG A 36 -4.12 -5.16 3.48
C ARG A 36 -3.00 -5.43 2.47
N GLY A 37 -1.79 -5.55 2.99
CA GLY A 37 -0.65 -5.92 2.17
C GLY A 37 -0.72 -7.39 1.76
N ARG A 38 -0.06 -7.72 0.65
CA ARG A 38 0.12 -9.09 0.16
C ARG A 38 1.29 -9.76 0.88
N GLU A 39 1.08 -10.95 1.41
CA GLU A 39 2.17 -11.79 1.88
C GLU A 39 2.89 -12.42 0.68
N ILE A 40 4.17 -12.11 0.49
CA ILE A 40 4.99 -12.60 -0.64
C ILE A 40 5.97 -13.71 -0.25
N ALA A 41 6.18 -13.87 1.05
CA ALA A 41 6.89 -14.96 1.71
C ALA A 41 6.40 -15.00 3.17
N PRO A 42 6.56 -16.11 3.91
CA PRO A 42 6.06 -16.22 5.28
C PRO A 42 6.52 -15.05 6.17
N GLY A 43 5.57 -14.28 6.70
CA GLY A 43 5.84 -13.11 7.55
C GLY A 43 6.34 -11.86 6.79
N MET A 44 6.45 -11.92 5.47
CA MET A 44 6.86 -10.78 4.63
C MET A 44 5.67 -10.22 3.87
N VAL A 45 5.06 -9.19 4.47
CA VAL A 45 3.96 -8.45 3.87
C VAL A 45 4.47 -7.22 3.10
N ARG A 46 3.96 -7.04 1.88
CA ARG A 46 4.28 -5.94 0.97
C ARG A 46 3.03 -5.41 0.27
N TRP A 47 3.05 -4.14 -0.07
CA TRP A 47 1.99 -3.48 -0.85
C TRP A 47 2.48 -3.28 -2.28
N PRO A 48 1.75 -3.74 -3.31
CA PRO A 48 2.06 -3.35 -4.69
C PRO A 48 2.01 -1.83 -4.82
N VAL A 49 3.05 -1.23 -5.41
CA VAL A 49 3.10 0.23 -5.57
C VAL A 49 2.00 0.72 -6.51
N ASP A 50 1.63 -0.07 -7.51
CA ASP A 50 0.52 0.24 -8.42
C ASP A 50 -0.82 0.34 -7.70
N ASP A 51 -1.09 -0.52 -6.72
CA ASP A 51 -2.33 -0.47 -5.94
C ASP A 51 -2.36 0.78 -5.05
N LEU A 52 -1.23 1.12 -4.42
CA LEU A 52 -1.11 2.36 -3.65
C LEU A 52 -1.33 3.60 -4.54
N ARG A 53 -0.85 3.59 -5.79
CA ARG A 53 -1.09 4.67 -6.75
C ARG A 53 -2.57 4.82 -7.09
N LYS A 54 -3.29 3.70 -7.32
CA LYS A 54 -4.73 3.72 -7.62
C LYS A 54 -5.58 4.32 -6.49
N ILE A 55 -5.18 4.11 -5.23
CA ILE A 55 -5.83 4.74 -4.06
C ILE A 55 -5.74 6.26 -4.15
N VAL A 56 -4.56 6.80 -4.45
CA VAL A 56 -4.33 8.25 -4.54
C VAL A 56 -5.04 8.87 -5.73
N SER A 57 -5.09 8.18 -6.87
CA SER A 57 -5.77 8.66 -8.08
C SER A 57 -7.30 8.67 -7.96
N GLY A 58 -7.88 8.08 -6.91
CA GLY A 58 -9.33 7.92 -6.79
C GLY A 58 -9.93 6.86 -7.73
N GLU A 59 -9.10 6.12 -8.46
CA GLU A 59 -9.50 4.99 -9.33
C GLU A 59 -9.94 3.76 -8.53
N ALA A 60 -9.74 3.75 -7.21
CA ALA A 60 -10.22 2.70 -6.31
C ALA A 60 -11.75 2.72 -6.08
N VAL A 61 -12.52 3.56 -6.78
CA VAL A 61 -13.96 3.78 -6.52
C VAL A 61 -14.90 3.03 -7.48
N ASP A 62 -14.39 2.30 -8.48
CA ASP A 62 -15.27 1.53 -9.38
C ASP A 62 -14.83 0.07 -9.49
N GLY A 63 -15.61 -0.82 -8.86
CA GLY A 63 -15.37 -2.27 -8.85
C GLY A 63 -14.81 -2.74 -7.51
N GLY A 64 -15.72 -3.11 -6.60
CA GLY A 64 -15.39 -3.69 -5.30
C GLY A 64 -14.25 -4.70 -5.39
N ILE A 65 -13.25 -4.52 -4.54
CA ILE A 65 -12.20 -5.51 -4.37
C ILE A 65 -12.83 -6.67 -3.60
N ASP A 66 -13.22 -7.70 -4.34
CA ASP A 66 -13.45 -9.03 -3.79
C ASP A 66 -12.08 -9.54 -3.32
N TRP A 67 -11.88 -9.57 -1.99
CA TRP A 67 -10.68 -10.07 -1.33
C TRP A 67 -10.87 -11.53 -0.92
#